data_AF-A0A9Q0V4L5-F1
#
_entry.id   AF-A0A9Q0V4L5-F1
#
_cell.length_a   1.000
_cell.length_b   1.000
_cell.length_c   1.000
_cell.angle_alpha   90.00
_cell.angle_beta   90.00
_cell.angle_gamma   90.00
#
_symmetry.space_group_name_H-M   'P 1'
#
loop_
_entity.id
_entity.type
_entity.pdbx_description
1 polymer ?
#
loop_
_entity_poly.entity_id
_entity_poly.type
_entity_poly.pdbx_seq_one_letter_code
_entity_poly.pdbx_strand_id
1 'polypeptide(L)'
;MGPFNGAKTVKYRSILFNLKDPKNPDLRRKVLLGQIKPEKLVTMTSEDMASNQRQFENAEIRMKSLLKEKKEAQQENKSVDPVES
;
A
#
# COMPACT_ATOMS: atom_id res chain seq x y z
N MET A 1 31.82 7.97 14.28
CA MET A 1 30.89 6.90 13.88
C MET A 1 29.73 7.54 13.12
N GLY A 2 29.62 7.31 11.81
CA GLY A 2 28.53 7.88 11.00
C GLY A 2 27.17 7.28 11.35
N PRO A 3 26.06 7.97 11.06
CA PRO A 3 24.74 7.47 11.41
C PRO A 3 24.48 6.17 10.65
N PHE A 4 24.29 5.06 11.35
CA PHE A 4 23.86 3.78 10.79
C PHE A 4 22.41 3.82 10.23
N ASN A 5 21.89 4.99 9.89
CA ASN A 5 20.52 5.24 9.49
C ASN A 5 20.35 5.11 7.97
N GLY A 6 20.70 3.95 7.41
CA GLY A 6 20.44 3.61 6.02
C GLY A 6 19.03 3.06 5.79
N ALA A 7 18.60 2.90 4.53
CA ALA A 7 17.31 2.31 4.14
C ALA A 7 16.97 0.98 4.86
N LYS A 8 18.00 0.22 5.28
CA LYS A 8 17.86 -1.01 6.08
C LYS A 8 17.17 -0.78 7.44
N THR A 9 17.45 0.33 8.13
CA THR A 9 16.83 0.63 9.44
C THR A 9 15.37 1.06 9.29
N VAL A 10 15.04 1.76 8.20
CA VAL A 10 13.66 2.13 7.86
C VAL A 10 12.83 0.88 7.60
N LYS A 11 13.35 -0.08 6.83
CA LYS A 11 12.67 -1.34 6.53
C LYS A 11 12.46 -2.18 7.79
N TYR A 12 13.48 -2.32 8.63
CA TYR A 12 13.38 -3.02 9.90
C TYR A 12 12.28 -2.43 10.80
N ARG A 13 12.24 -1.10 10.94
CA ARG A 13 11.20 -0.40 11.72
C ARG A 13 9.81 -0.65 11.16
N SER A 14 9.63 -0.61 9.84
CA SER A 14 8.34 -0.90 9.20
C SER A 14 7.89 -2.33 9.47
N ILE A 15 8.77 -3.32 9.29
CA ILE A 15 8.44 -4.73 9.56
C ILE A 15 8.07 -4.93 11.03
N LEU A 16 8.87 -4.36 11.95
CA LEU A 16 8.62 -4.47 13.39
C LEU A 16 7.28 -3.83 13.79
N PHE A 17 6.96 -2.65 13.23
CA PHE A 17 5.70 -1.97 13.46
C PHE A 17 4.51 -2.83 13.02
N ASN A 18 4.54 -3.37 11.80
CA ASN A 18 3.46 -4.21 11.27
C ASN A 18 3.31 -5.53 12.05
N LEU A 19 4.41 -6.17 12.47
CA LEU A 19 4.36 -7.41 13.27
C LEU A 19 3.82 -7.21 14.69
N LYS A 20 4.01 -6.00 15.24
CA LYS A 20 3.52 -5.62 16.56
C LYS A 20 2.08 -5.10 16.55
N ASP A 21 1.47 -4.92 15.38
CA ASP A 21 0.11 -4.40 15.28
C ASP A 21 -0.88 -5.38 15.97
N PRO A 22 -1.54 -4.96 17.07
CA PRO A 22 -2.52 -5.79 17.76
C PRO A 22 -3.77 -6.05 16.90
N LYS A 23 -4.04 -5.22 15.89
CA LYS A 23 -5.16 -5.39 14.95
C LYS A 23 -4.82 -6.33 13.78
N ASN A 24 -3.56 -6.76 13.67
CA ASN A 24 -3.12 -7.74 12.66
C ASN A 24 -2.34 -8.91 13.28
N PRO A 25 -2.93 -9.69 14.21
CA PRO A 25 -2.24 -10.82 14.82
C PRO A 25 -1.92 -11.94 13.82
N ASP A 26 -2.67 -12.02 12.72
CA ASP A 26 -2.49 -13.07 11.71
C ASP A 26 -1.19 -12.90 10.92
N LEU A 27 -0.71 -11.67 10.66
CA LEU A 27 0.62 -11.47 10.06
C LEU A 27 1.71 -12.12 10.91
N ARG A 28 1.71 -11.83 12.21
CA ARG A 28 2.69 -12.41 13.14
C ARG A 28 2.57 -13.93 13.19
N ARG A 29 1.35 -14.46 13.21
CA ARG A 29 1.08 -15.91 13.16
C ARG A 29 1.64 -16.56 11.89
N LYS A 30 1.37 -15.98 10.72
CA LYS A 30 1.85 -16.46 9.41
C LYS A 30 3.37 -16.48 9.31
N VAL A 31 4.05 -15.49 9.89
CA VAL A 31 5.52 -15.46 9.96
C VAL A 31 6.05 -16.54 10.90
N LEU A 32 5.48 -16.67 12.10
CA LEU A 32 5.90 -17.69 13.08
C LEU A 32 5.68 -19.12 12.58
N LEU A 33 4.61 -19.36 11.83
CA LEU A 33 4.32 -20.66 11.21
C LEU A 33 5.10 -20.90 9.90
N GLY A 34 5.95 -19.95 9.48
CA GLY A 34 6.74 -20.07 8.23
C GLY A 34 5.93 -19.96 6.94
N GLN A 35 4.64 -19.61 7.01
CA GLN A 35 3.79 -19.37 5.83
C GLN A 35 4.25 -18.13 5.05
N ILE A 36 4.78 -17.13 5.77
CA ILE A 36 5.55 -16.04 5.18
C ILE A 36 7.02 -16.30 5.52
N LYS A 37 7.80 -16.61 4.47
CA LYS A 37 9.24 -16.82 4.61
C LYS A 37 9.97 -15.51 4.93
N PRO A 38 11.09 -15.53 5.67
CA PRO A 38 11.86 -14.34 6.00
C PRO A 38 12.29 -13.54 4.76
N GLU A 39 12.70 -14.21 3.69
CA GLU A 39 13.14 -13.56 2.44
C GLU A 39 11.99 -12.79 1.79
N LYS A 40 10.77 -13.34 1.87
CA LYS A 40 9.55 -12.67 1.40
C LYS A 40 9.17 -11.50 2.30
N LEU A 41 9.27 -11.66 3.62
CA LEU A 41 8.92 -10.62 4.58
C LEU A 41 9.75 -9.34 4.38
N VAL A 42 11.05 -9.50 4.05
CA VAL A 42 11.96 -8.37 3.82
C VAL A 42 11.66 -7.64 2.49
N THR A 43 10.97 -8.26 1.53
CA THR A 43 10.59 -7.60 0.27
C THR A 43 9.20 -6.98 0.33
N MET A 44 8.28 -7.49 1.16
CA MET A 44 6.91 -6.99 1.31
C MET A 44 6.82 -5.49 1.64
N THR A 45 5.87 -4.79 1.04
CA THR A 45 5.61 -3.37 1.36
C THR A 45 4.83 -3.23 2.67
N SER A 46 4.77 -2.01 3.22
CA SER A 46 3.94 -1.71 4.38
C SER A 46 2.45 -1.99 4.11
N GLU A 47 2.01 -1.83 2.86
CA GLU A 47 0.64 -2.12 2.48
C GLU A 47 0.37 -3.62 2.45
N ASP A 48 1.29 -4.42 1.92
CA ASP A 48 1.16 -5.89 1.88
C ASP A 48 1.15 -6.51 3.29
N MET A 49 1.83 -5.87 4.24
CA MET A 49 1.87 -6.29 5.65
C MET A 49 0.69 -5.74 6.48
N ALA A 50 -0.11 -4.82 5.94
CA ALA A 50 -1.23 -4.25 6.68
C ALA A 50 -2.33 -5.30 6.94
N SER A 51 -3.23 -5.03 7.86
CA SER A 51 -4.39 -5.92 8.09
C SER A 51 -5.29 -5.99 6.85
N ASN A 52 -6.06 -7.07 6.70
CA ASN A 52 -6.99 -7.22 5.57
C ASN A 52 -7.97 -6.03 5.46
N GLN A 53 -8.48 -5.55 6.60
CA GLN A 53 -9.34 -4.37 6.65
C GLN A 53 -8.63 -3.13 6.09
N ARG A 54 -7.38 -2.90 6.49
CA ARG A 54 -6.61 -1.74 6.03
C ARG A 54 -6.24 -1.85 4.55
N GLN A 55 -5.92 -3.04 4.08
CA GLN A 55 -5.69 -3.30 2.66
C GLN A 55 -6.94 -2.98 1.82
N PHE A 56 -8.11 -3.38 2.30
CA PHE A 56 -9.39 -3.08 1.65
C PHE A 56 -9.69 -1.58 1.63
N GLU A 57 -9.55 -0.88 2.77
CA GLU A 57 -9.70 0.58 2.86
C GLU A 57 -8.77 1.30 1.87
N ASN A 58 -7.50 0.91 1.82
CA ASN A 58 -6.52 1.49 0.90
C ASN A 58 -6.90 1.23 -0.57
N ALA A 59 -7.42 0.05 -0.89
CA ALA A 59 -7.91 -0.28 -2.23
C ALA A 59 -9.12 0.56 -2.62
N GLU A 60 -10.08 0.76 -1.71
CA GLU A 60 -11.24 1.62 -1.97
C GLU A 60 -10.85 3.08 -2.23
N ILE A 61 -9.92 3.62 -1.43
CA ILE A 61 -9.44 5.00 -1.60
C ILE A 61 -8.80 5.16 -2.99
N ARG A 62 -7.96 4.21 -3.40
CA ARG A 62 -7.35 4.20 -4.74
C ARG A 62 -8.40 4.14 -5.85
N MET A 63 -9.38 3.24 -5.73
CA MET A 63 -10.44 3.11 -6.72
C MET A 63 -11.26 4.39 -6.83
N LYS A 64 -11.60 5.04 -5.70
CA LYS A 64 -12.31 6.32 -5.67
C LYS A 64 -11.52 7.43 -6.37
N SER A 65 -10.20 7.51 -6.14
CA SER A 65 -9.33 8.49 -6.83
C SER A 65 -9.35 8.28 -8.35
N LEU A 66 -9.11 7.04 -8.79
CA LEU A 66 -9.09 6.70 -10.22
C LEU A 66 -10.42 6.98 -10.92
N LEU A 67 -11.55 6.72 -10.25
CA LEU A 67 -12.87 7.01 -10.78
C LEU A 67 -13.12 8.51 -10.90
N LYS A 68 -12.64 9.32 -9.95
CA LYS A 68 -12.74 10.78 -10.00
C LYS A 68 -11.95 11.34 -11.18
N GLU A 69 -10.69 10.95 -11.33
CA GLU A 69 -9.82 11.36 -12.43
C GLU A 69 -10.42 11.00 -13.80
N LYS A 70 -10.95 9.78 -13.94
CA LYS A 70 -11.62 9.35 -15.19
C LYS A 70 -12.87 10.17 -15.50
N LYS A 71 -13.65 10.57 -14.49
CA LYS A 71 -14.83 11.41 -14.69
C LYS A 71 -14.45 12.82 -15.15
N GLU A 72 -13.39 13.38 -14.56
CA GLU A 72 -12.85 14.70 -14.92
C GLU A 72 -12.34 14.70 -16.38
N ALA A 73 -11.54 13.70 -16.77
CA ALA A 73 -11.05 13.56 -18.15
C ALA A 73 -12.16 13.34 -19.21
N GLN A 74 -13.27 12.70 -18.83
CA GLN A 74 -14.44 12.52 -19.71
C GLN A 74 -15.29 13.79 -19.85
N GLN A 75 -15.30 14.66 -18.83
CA GLN A 75 -15.98 15.96 -18.91
C GLN A 75 -15.19 16.93 -19.80
N GLU A 76 -13.85 16.93 -19.70
CA GLU A 76 -13.00 17.75 -20.57
C GLU A 76 -13.14 17.38 -22.05
N ASN A 77 -13.15 16.08 -22.39
CA ASN A 77 -13.32 15.63 -23.79
C ASN A 77 -14.72 15.85 -24.39
N LYS A 78 -15.75 16.10 -23.58
CA LYS A 78 -17.09 16.48 -24.06
C LYS A 78 -17.25 17.97 -24.34
N SER A 79 -16.25 18.79 -23.98
CA SER A 79 -16.29 20.25 -24.08
C SER A 79 -15.58 20.80 -25.33
N VAL A 80 -15.00 19.92 -26.18
CA VAL A 80 -14.38 20.31 -27.45
C VAL A 80 -15.43 20.12 -28.54
N ASP A 81 -16.24 21.17 -28.76
CA ASP A 81 -17.19 21.22 -29.87
C ASP A 81 -16.43 21.08 -31.21
N PRO A 82 -16.94 20.33 -32.20
CA PRO A 82 -16.47 20.47 -33.57
C PRO A 82 -16.85 21.88 -34.04
N VAL A 83 -15.86 22.76 -34.22
CA VAL A 83 -16.05 23.97 -35.01
C VAL A 83 -16.26 23.51 -36.45
N GLU A 84 -17.53 23.40 -36.83
CA GLU A 84 -17.98 23.03 -38.16
C GLU A 84 -18.09 24.28 -39.03
N SER A 85 -17.35 24.25 -40.16
CA SER A 85 -17.38 25.12 -41.36
C SER A 85 -16.93 26.59 -41.26
#